data_AF-A0A0W1A0S1-F1
#
_entry.id   AF-A0A0W1A0S1-F1
#
_cell.length_a   1.000
_cell.length_b   1.000
_cell.length_c   1.000
_cell.angle_alpha   90.00
_cell.angle_beta   90.00
_cell.angle_gamma   90.00
#
_symmetry.space_group_name_H-M   'P 1'
#
loop_
_entity.id
_entity.type
_entity.pdbx_description
1 polymer ?
#
loop_
_entity_poly.entity_id
_entity_poly.type
_entity_poly.pdbx_seq_one_letter_code
_entity_poly.pdbx_strand_id
1 'polypeptide(L)'
;MTSSHQKMKDLTTLSPQKPVEGNQAKASQNQFDIFSSGFSLKVSFVEEELQNAARHGVNTSRFGLLTTSYSDHLPIKTTFQEKGIMSWNMLADVHLKNQLMAVSGYKLIVEVIKKYRKELEEEDLLSKHKNDYFKNMHVFLAEFAQFALSTKSRENEVIIDVQLINRFINSDPSKAIARKEIVNLFNNQPTAIRQEWLLAVVHACQMYEQISNTLKWDKRYEHLAQDSELISEFRSRDFICLQECSKPKDILDSINAADLKASKQPTYGMITHKVRGDDHCVIIYNVQKYKPVGEPVKFALGKGEEKNKPCILCKFEKIDTTPDKPEQFIIGSIHHPGGDRQLQLTDIFEHEQTLQNTERTVPYCICGDYNNTADTLKRGLKSVSSSTAHFHTACSFGGTMAGQDYGNANKAIDGVLSSQEQMEVSVVTQKVANPVESQMRVRLS
;
A
#
# COMPACT_ATOMS: atom_id res chain seq x y z
N MET A 1 53.66 -37.20 71.16
CA MET A 1 52.99 -37.25 72.48
C MET A 1 52.74 -35.80 72.87
N THR A 2 51.55 -35.21 72.95
CA THR A 2 50.15 -35.68 73.01
C THR A 2 49.23 -34.54 72.52
N SER A 3 48.23 -34.89 71.69
CA SER A 3 46.82 -34.41 71.55
C SER A 3 46.46 -32.91 71.70
N SER A 4 45.41 -32.32 71.11
CA SER A 4 44.30 -32.70 70.22
C SER A 4 43.47 -31.43 69.91
N HIS A 5 42.82 -31.41 68.73
CA HIS A 5 41.67 -30.64 68.17
C HIS A 5 40.87 -29.63 69.05
N GLN A 6 40.22 -28.56 68.53
CA GLN A 6 39.33 -28.49 67.34
C GLN A 6 38.86 -27.04 66.98
N LYS A 7 38.85 -26.71 65.66
CA LYS A 7 37.98 -25.86 64.77
C LYS A 7 37.31 -24.56 65.33
N MET A 8 37.06 -23.45 64.59
CA MET A 8 36.76 -23.22 63.16
C MET A 8 36.74 -21.68 62.86
N LYS A 9 36.84 -21.32 61.57
CA LYS A 9 36.41 -20.06 60.86
C LYS A 9 37.48 -19.05 60.41
N ASP A 10 37.81 -19.21 59.13
CA ASP A 10 37.76 -18.23 58.04
C ASP A 10 38.60 -16.94 58.11
N LEU A 11 39.77 -17.04 57.46
CA LEU A 11 40.35 -16.15 56.43
C LEU A 11 39.40 -15.00 55.98
N THR A 12 39.78 -13.73 55.79
CA THR A 12 41.07 -13.06 55.59
C THR A 12 40.79 -11.55 55.60
N THR A 13 41.51 -10.81 56.45
CA THR A 13 42.29 -9.57 56.21
C THR A 13 42.02 -8.75 54.94
N LEU A 14 42.05 -7.41 54.90
CA LEU A 14 42.39 -6.31 55.81
C LEU A 14 41.94 -5.02 55.06
N SER A 15 41.29 -4.08 55.74
CA SER A 15 41.23 -2.67 55.29
C SER A 15 42.61 -2.01 55.52
N PRO A 16 43.01 -0.92 54.81
CA PRO A 16 42.50 0.40 55.20
C PRO A 16 42.36 1.48 54.09
N GLN A 17 41.35 2.32 54.34
CA GLN A 17 41.24 3.78 54.08
C GLN A 17 41.15 4.34 52.64
N LYS A 18 39.97 4.94 52.43
CA LYS A 18 39.52 5.79 51.32
C LYS A 18 40.37 7.05 51.13
N PRO A 19 40.45 7.51 49.87
CA PRO A 19 40.21 8.93 49.56
C PRO A 19 39.04 9.11 48.59
N VAL A 20 38.08 9.93 49.04
CA VAL A 20 37.20 10.85 48.30
C VAL A 20 36.93 10.53 46.82
N GLU A 21 35.77 9.94 46.53
CA GLU A 21 35.19 9.90 45.18
C GLU A 21 34.52 11.23 44.87
N GLY A 22 35.06 11.94 43.88
CA GLY A 22 34.38 13.02 43.17
C GLY A 22 33.36 12.43 42.19
N ASN A 23 32.16 13.00 42.21
CA ASN A 23 31.06 12.71 41.30
C ASN A 23 31.49 12.81 39.83
N GLN A 24 31.82 11.69 39.20
CA GLN A 24 31.58 11.50 37.78
C GLN A 24 30.16 10.93 37.63
N ALA A 25 29.22 11.84 37.42
CA ALA A 25 27.89 11.52 36.96
C ALA A 25 28.03 10.69 35.68
N LYS A 26 27.68 9.41 35.78
CA LYS A 26 27.43 8.54 34.64
C LYS A 26 26.39 9.24 33.76
N ALA A 27 26.82 9.79 32.64
CA ALA A 27 25.95 10.07 31.51
C ALA A 27 25.40 8.72 31.05
N SER A 28 24.27 8.32 31.63
CA SER A 28 23.48 7.19 31.17
C SER A 28 23.04 7.52 29.75
N GLN A 29 23.73 6.93 28.76
CA GLN A 29 23.21 6.74 27.42
C GLN A 29 21.85 6.06 27.55
N ASN A 30 20.78 6.83 27.38
CA ASN A 30 19.43 6.30 27.22
C ASN A 30 19.38 5.53 25.89
N GLN A 31 19.88 4.29 25.89
CA GLN A 31 19.48 3.29 24.91
C GLN A 31 18.00 2.99 25.20
N PHE A 32 17.12 3.70 24.51
CA PHE A 32 15.72 3.33 24.45
C PHE A 32 15.62 2.05 23.63
N ASP A 33 15.51 0.91 24.30
CA ASP A 33 15.08 -0.35 23.70
C ASP A 33 13.55 -0.36 23.71
N ILE A 34 12.97 0.33 22.72
CA ILE A 34 11.55 0.76 22.68
C ILE A 34 10.57 -0.42 22.53
N PHE A 35 11.05 -1.65 22.29
CA PHE A 35 10.22 -2.73 21.74
C PHE A 35 9.88 -3.89 22.69
N SER A 36 10.38 -3.95 23.92
CA SER A 36 10.37 -5.24 24.65
C SER A 36 9.13 -5.55 25.51
N SER A 37 8.30 -4.58 25.93
CA SER A 37 7.18 -4.89 26.87
C SER A 37 5.84 -4.24 26.54
N GLY A 38 5.79 -2.97 26.13
CA GLY A 38 4.53 -2.31 25.70
C GLY A 38 4.05 -2.71 24.30
N PHE A 39 4.95 -3.29 23.50
CA PHE A 39 4.72 -3.71 22.12
C PHE A 39 3.86 -4.99 22.07
N SER A 40 4.13 -5.97 22.94
CA SER A 40 3.42 -7.25 23.02
C SER A 40 1.91 -7.10 23.30
N LEU A 41 1.50 -6.14 24.13
CA LEU A 41 0.08 -5.90 24.45
C LEU A 41 -0.69 -5.18 23.33
N LYS A 42 -0.01 -4.38 22.50
CA LYS A 42 -0.62 -3.77 21.30
C LYS A 42 -0.71 -4.77 20.15
N VAL A 43 0.12 -5.83 20.17
CA VAL A 43 0.12 -6.91 19.18
C VAL A 43 -1.16 -7.73 19.22
N SER A 44 -1.61 -8.19 20.39
CA SER A 44 -2.81 -9.02 20.50
C SER A 44 -4.11 -8.32 20.06
N PHE A 45 -4.23 -7.00 20.32
CA PHE A 45 -5.42 -6.23 19.96
C PHE A 45 -5.56 -6.01 18.44
N VAL A 46 -4.44 -5.78 17.76
CA VAL A 46 -4.39 -5.60 16.30
C VAL A 46 -4.44 -6.95 15.57
N GLU A 47 -4.00 -8.04 16.19
CA GLU A 47 -4.22 -9.40 15.67
C GLU A 47 -5.69 -9.85 15.70
N GLU A 48 -6.45 -9.39 16.70
CA GLU A 48 -7.91 -9.54 16.75
C GLU A 48 -8.63 -8.67 15.71
N GLU A 49 -8.12 -7.48 15.35
CA GLU A 49 -8.70 -6.63 14.30
C GLU A 49 -8.32 -7.06 12.87
N LEU A 50 -7.20 -7.77 12.68
CA LEU A 50 -6.62 -8.15 11.38
C LEU A 50 -6.99 -9.58 10.93
N GLN A 51 -8.15 -10.11 11.31
CA GLN A 51 -8.50 -11.52 11.08
C GLN A 51 -8.70 -11.95 9.61
N ASN A 52 -8.59 -11.05 8.62
CA ASN A 52 -9.01 -11.28 7.23
C ASN A 52 -7.84 -11.18 6.23
N ALA A 53 -7.85 -10.26 5.25
CA ALA A 53 -6.93 -10.20 4.11
C ALA A 53 -5.43 -10.36 4.48
N ALA A 54 -5.00 -9.79 5.60
CA ALA A 54 -3.65 -9.93 6.15
C ALA A 54 -3.21 -11.39 6.38
N ARG A 55 -4.12 -12.28 6.80
CA ARG A 55 -3.85 -13.71 7.04
C ARG A 55 -3.65 -14.51 5.74
N HIS A 56 -3.96 -13.92 4.60
CA HIS A 56 -4.03 -14.61 3.31
C HIS A 56 -3.02 -14.09 2.27
N GLY A 57 -1.96 -13.46 2.77
CA GLY A 57 -0.77 -13.14 1.98
C GLY A 57 -0.75 -11.72 1.49
N VAL A 58 -1.52 -10.81 2.07
CA VAL A 58 -1.47 -9.38 1.76
C VAL A 58 -0.35 -8.68 2.53
N ASN A 59 0.28 -7.70 1.90
CA ASN A 59 1.21 -6.80 2.57
C ASN A 59 0.47 -6.00 3.64
N THR A 60 0.88 -6.17 4.89
CA THR A 60 0.48 -5.30 5.98
C THR A 60 1.71 -4.71 6.63
N SER A 61 1.67 -3.41 6.85
CA SER A 61 2.52 -2.72 7.82
C SER A 61 2.05 -3.05 9.23
N ARG A 62 2.22 -4.32 9.63
CA ARG A 62 1.89 -4.81 10.98
C ARG A 62 3.02 -4.41 11.91
N PHE A 63 2.76 -3.50 12.84
CA PHE A 63 3.71 -3.17 13.92
C PHE A 63 5.10 -2.72 13.44
N GLY A 64 5.21 -2.09 12.26
CA GLY A 64 6.50 -1.73 11.67
C GLY A 64 7.24 -2.89 11.01
N LEU A 65 6.55 -3.99 10.76
CA LEU A 65 7.01 -5.10 9.93
C LEU A 65 6.18 -5.12 8.66
N LEU A 66 6.86 -5.17 7.52
CA LEU A 66 6.24 -5.40 6.23
C LEU A 66 6.28 -6.89 5.93
N THR A 67 5.11 -7.51 5.79
CA THR A 67 5.02 -8.86 5.23
C THR A 67 5.48 -8.80 3.78
N THR A 68 6.37 -9.72 3.39
CA THR A 68 6.80 -9.83 2.00
C THR A 68 5.63 -10.40 1.20
N SER A 69 4.95 -9.54 0.46
CA SER A 69 3.85 -9.89 -0.42
C SER A 69 3.93 -9.04 -1.68
N TYR A 70 3.25 -9.49 -2.72
CA TYR A 70 3.19 -8.83 -4.02
C TYR A 70 2.33 -7.56 -3.99
N SER A 71 1.35 -7.45 -3.08
CA SER A 71 0.40 -6.34 -2.99
C SER A 71 -0.21 -6.21 -1.60
N ASP A 72 -0.76 -5.03 -1.27
CA ASP A 72 -1.64 -4.80 -0.12
C ASP A 72 -3.14 -5.06 -0.42
N HIS A 73 -3.42 -5.69 -1.58
CA HIS A 73 -4.70 -6.27 -1.97
C HIS A 73 -4.59 -7.76 -2.32
N LEU A 74 -5.66 -8.51 -2.11
CA LEU A 74 -5.83 -9.86 -2.66
C LEU A 74 -6.34 -9.81 -4.10
N PRO A 75 -5.86 -10.72 -4.97
CA PRO A 75 -6.49 -10.93 -6.27
C PRO A 75 -7.90 -11.49 -6.09
N ILE A 76 -8.83 -11.03 -6.92
CA ILE A 76 -10.16 -11.60 -7.07
C ILE A 76 -10.29 -12.32 -8.42
N LYS A 77 -11.13 -13.35 -8.47
CA LYS A 77 -11.49 -14.04 -9.71
C LYS A 77 -12.99 -14.24 -9.81
N THR A 78 -13.45 -14.29 -11.06
CA THR A 78 -14.85 -14.52 -11.41
C THR A 78 -14.96 -15.20 -12.77
N THR A 79 -16.18 -15.62 -13.13
CA THR A 79 -16.52 -16.13 -14.45
C THR A 79 -17.64 -15.28 -15.03
N PHE A 80 -17.44 -14.77 -16.24
CA PHE A 80 -18.43 -13.95 -16.94
C PHE A 80 -18.71 -14.56 -18.31
N GLN A 81 -19.93 -15.09 -18.52
CA GLN A 81 -20.30 -15.79 -19.76
C GLN A 81 -19.22 -16.81 -20.18
N GLU A 82 -18.87 -17.71 -19.25
CA GLU A 82 -17.84 -18.75 -19.38
C GLU A 82 -16.38 -18.25 -19.47
N LYS A 83 -16.16 -16.93 -19.46
CA LYS A 83 -14.81 -16.33 -19.54
C LYS A 83 -14.23 -16.23 -18.14
N GLY A 84 -13.05 -16.81 -17.94
CA GLY A 84 -12.33 -16.70 -16.67
C GLY A 84 -11.66 -15.32 -16.55
N ILE A 85 -12.01 -14.56 -15.51
CA ILE A 85 -11.48 -13.21 -15.28
C ILE A 85 -10.79 -13.16 -13.93
N MET A 86 -9.63 -12.51 -13.87
CA MET A 86 -8.93 -12.17 -12.64
C MET A 86 -8.73 -10.66 -12.57
N SER A 87 -8.89 -10.07 -11.39
CA SER A 87 -8.58 -8.65 -11.16
C SER A 87 -7.71 -8.49 -9.93
N TRP A 88 -6.75 -7.57 -9.99
CA TRP A 88 -5.84 -7.35 -8.88
C TRP A 88 -5.23 -5.94 -8.88
N ASN A 89 -5.40 -5.22 -7.76
CA ASN A 89 -4.60 -4.05 -7.44
C ASN A 89 -3.20 -4.50 -6.97
N MET A 90 -2.15 -3.98 -7.60
CA MET A 90 -0.77 -4.44 -7.47
C MET A 90 0.13 -3.51 -6.64
N LEU A 91 -0.42 -2.51 -5.92
CA LEU A 91 0.35 -1.54 -5.12
C LEU A 91 1.46 -0.85 -5.91
N ALA A 92 1.18 0.27 -6.55
CA ALA A 92 2.19 0.93 -7.39
C ALA A 92 3.29 1.57 -6.53
N ASP A 93 4.51 1.65 -7.05
CA ASP A 93 5.65 2.23 -6.32
C ASP A 93 5.41 3.69 -5.91
N VAL A 94 4.60 4.41 -6.68
CA VAL A 94 4.18 5.79 -6.37
C VAL A 94 3.35 5.89 -5.08
N HIS A 95 2.65 4.82 -4.69
CA HIS A 95 1.80 4.75 -3.51
C HIS A 95 2.49 4.15 -2.29
N LEU A 96 3.72 3.63 -2.40
CA LEU A 96 4.44 3.03 -1.28
C LEU A 96 4.64 3.95 -0.08
N LYS A 97 4.70 5.27 -0.31
CA LYS A 97 4.81 6.26 0.78
C LYS A 97 3.56 6.29 1.68
N ASN A 98 2.40 5.86 1.17
CA ASN A 98 1.16 5.78 1.94
C ASN A 98 1.29 4.81 3.12
N GLN A 99 2.16 3.80 3.00
CA GLN A 99 2.43 2.85 4.08
C GLN A 99 2.94 3.56 5.34
N LEU A 100 3.61 4.73 5.23
CA LEU A 100 4.03 5.53 6.38
C LEU A 100 2.87 6.16 7.17
N MET A 101 1.63 6.07 6.71
CA MET A 101 0.45 6.39 7.53
C MET A 101 0.28 5.41 8.70
N ALA A 102 0.91 4.23 8.63
CA ALA A 102 0.86 3.21 9.67
C ALA A 102 1.94 3.37 10.75
N VAL A 103 2.78 4.42 10.71
CA VAL A 103 3.79 4.62 11.77
C VAL A 103 3.11 4.89 13.11
N SER A 104 3.77 4.43 14.18
CA SER A 104 3.40 4.70 15.57
C SER A 104 3.23 6.20 15.80
N GLY A 105 2.14 6.60 16.48
CA GLY A 105 1.88 8.00 16.80
C GLY A 105 1.35 8.85 15.64
N TYR A 106 1.14 8.30 14.43
CA TYR A 106 0.68 9.06 13.27
C TYR A 106 -0.64 9.81 13.50
N LYS A 107 -1.63 9.18 14.14
CA LYS A 107 -2.92 9.81 14.47
C LYS A 107 -2.74 11.05 15.36
N LEU A 108 -1.91 10.93 16.41
CA LEU A 108 -1.61 12.03 17.32
C LEU A 108 -0.88 13.18 16.60
N ILE A 109 0.08 12.86 15.74
CA ILE A 109 0.80 13.84 14.90
C ILE A 109 -0.18 14.62 14.02
N VAL A 110 -1.09 13.91 13.35
CA VAL A 110 -2.12 14.53 12.51
C VAL A 110 -3.07 15.41 13.33
N GLU A 111 -3.43 15.02 14.55
CA GLU A 111 -4.28 15.83 15.45
C GLU A 111 -3.59 17.13 15.88
N VAL A 112 -2.33 17.07 16.28
CA VAL A 112 -1.51 18.25 16.63
C VAL A 112 -1.46 19.23 15.46
N ILE A 113 -1.23 18.71 14.25
CA ILE A 113 -1.19 19.52 13.03
C ILE A 113 -2.55 20.11 12.69
N LYS A 114 -3.64 19.34 12.81
CA LYS A 114 -5.00 19.86 12.59
C LYS A 114 -5.31 21.00 13.55
N LYS A 115 -4.91 20.89 14.81
CA LYS A 115 -5.07 21.96 15.81
C LYS A 115 -4.25 23.20 15.42
N TYR A 116 -2.96 23.00 15.13
CA TYR A 116 -2.06 24.08 14.71
C TYR A 116 -2.55 24.79 13.43
N ARG A 117 -3.10 24.04 12.47
CA ARG A 117 -3.68 24.62 11.25
C ARG A 117 -4.91 25.46 11.51
N LYS A 118 -5.78 25.07 12.44
CA LYS A 118 -6.94 25.91 12.82
C LYS A 118 -6.47 27.24 13.41
N GLU A 119 -5.41 27.20 14.21
CA GLU A 119 -4.78 28.40 14.80
C GLU A 119 -4.11 29.27 13.72
N LEU A 120 -3.57 28.68 12.65
CA LEU A 120 -2.97 29.39 11.52
C LEU A 120 -3.96 29.85 10.45
N GLU A 121 -5.11 29.20 10.25
CA GLU A 121 -6.13 29.66 9.29
C GLU A 121 -6.83 30.95 9.76
N GLU A 122 -6.61 31.36 11.02
CA GLU A 122 -6.94 32.70 11.54
C GLU A 122 -5.88 33.77 11.17
N GLU A 123 -4.69 33.37 10.69
CA GLU A 123 -3.58 34.24 10.25
C GLU A 123 -3.13 33.87 8.81
N ASP A 124 -3.63 34.60 7.81
CA ASP A 124 -3.56 34.39 6.34
C ASP A 124 -2.15 34.16 5.69
N LEU A 125 -1.33 33.21 6.17
CA LEU A 125 0.12 33.13 5.93
C LEU A 125 0.64 31.78 5.39
N LEU A 126 -0.22 30.88 4.92
CA LEU A 126 0.22 29.57 4.45
C LEU A 126 0.53 29.55 2.95
N SER A 127 1.83 29.66 2.60
CA SER A 127 2.33 29.32 1.26
C SER A 127 1.94 27.89 0.84
N LYS A 128 1.72 27.66 -0.46
CA LYS A 128 1.26 26.37 -1.04
C LYS A 128 2.01 25.14 -0.50
N HIS A 129 3.33 25.20 -0.37
CA HIS A 129 4.17 24.09 0.14
C HIS A 129 3.99 23.76 1.62
N LYS A 130 3.65 24.74 2.46
CA LYS A 130 3.32 24.49 3.87
C LYS A 130 2.03 23.68 3.95
N ASN A 131 1.03 24.04 3.15
CA ASN A 131 -0.26 23.39 3.13
C ASN A 131 -0.18 21.90 2.75
N ASP A 132 0.73 21.54 1.84
CA ASP A 132 0.86 20.16 1.35
C ASP A 132 1.43 19.20 2.41
N TYR A 133 2.50 19.55 3.14
CA TYR A 133 3.00 18.66 4.21
C TYR A 133 2.04 18.56 5.39
N PHE A 134 1.41 19.66 5.79
CA PHE A 134 0.43 19.61 6.89
C PHE A 134 -0.84 18.83 6.51
N LYS A 135 -1.12 18.63 5.21
CA LYS A 135 -2.15 17.71 4.73
C LYS A 135 -1.63 16.26 4.63
N ASN A 136 -0.38 16.09 4.24
CA ASN A 136 0.21 14.81 3.87
C ASN A 136 1.47 14.49 4.69
N MET A 137 1.33 14.31 6.01
CA MET A 137 2.48 14.10 6.90
C MET A 137 3.33 12.86 6.60
N HIS A 138 2.71 11.82 6.05
CA HIS A 138 3.45 10.65 5.57
C HIS A 138 4.47 11.03 4.49
N VAL A 139 4.24 12.08 3.68
CA VAL A 139 5.20 12.59 2.70
C VAL A 139 6.39 13.25 3.39
N PHE A 140 6.16 14.06 4.44
CA PHE A 140 7.26 14.64 5.23
C PHE A 140 8.12 13.54 5.84
N LEU A 141 7.49 12.54 6.47
CA LEU A 141 8.17 11.40 7.07
C LEU A 141 8.95 10.59 6.02
N ALA A 142 8.38 10.37 4.84
CA ALA A 142 9.06 9.68 3.73
C ALA A 142 10.32 10.43 3.29
N GLU A 143 10.22 11.74 3.10
CA GLU A 143 11.36 12.55 2.67
C GLU A 143 12.46 12.61 3.73
N PHE A 144 12.08 12.76 4.99
CA PHE A 144 13.05 12.74 6.09
C PHE A 144 13.74 11.38 6.16
N ALA A 145 12.99 10.28 6.13
CA ALA A 145 13.53 8.93 6.16
C ALA A 145 14.47 8.68 4.98
N GLN A 146 14.08 9.05 3.77
CA GLN A 146 14.92 8.94 2.57
C GLN A 146 16.24 9.71 2.73
N PHE A 147 16.19 10.93 3.25
CA PHE A 147 17.37 11.76 3.50
C PHE A 147 18.26 11.19 4.61
N ALA A 148 17.66 10.71 5.70
CA ALA A 148 18.40 10.10 6.81
C ALA A 148 19.14 8.83 6.34
N LEU A 149 18.48 8.01 5.52
CA LEU A 149 19.05 6.78 4.97
C LEU A 149 20.16 7.05 3.94
N SER A 150 20.08 8.13 3.15
CA SER A 150 21.14 8.50 2.22
C SER A 150 22.39 9.05 2.92
N THR A 151 22.29 9.37 4.21
CA THR A 151 23.38 9.93 5.02
C THR A 151 23.87 8.97 6.10
N LYS A 152 23.54 7.68 5.98
CA LYS A 152 24.03 6.59 6.85
C LYS A 152 25.54 6.71 7.07
N SER A 153 25.94 6.78 8.33
CA SER A 153 27.35 6.88 8.74
C SER A 153 28.04 5.51 8.81
N ARG A 154 27.25 4.43 8.92
CA ARG A 154 27.66 3.02 8.95
C ARG A 154 26.62 2.16 8.23
N GLU A 155 26.99 0.96 7.79
CA GLU A 155 26.14 0.07 6.96
C GLU A 155 24.71 -0.10 7.53
N ASN A 156 24.53 -0.15 8.86
CA ASN A 156 23.25 -0.43 9.50
C ASN A 156 22.85 0.56 10.62
N GLU A 157 23.41 1.78 10.63
CA GLU A 157 23.13 2.76 11.69
C GLU A 157 22.80 4.15 11.14
N VAL A 158 21.69 4.73 11.60
CA VAL A 158 21.30 6.13 11.37
C VAL A 158 21.26 6.85 12.70
N ILE A 159 22.00 7.94 12.82
CA ILE A 159 21.97 8.83 14.00
C ILE A 159 21.17 10.07 13.62
N ILE A 160 20.05 10.27 14.31
CA ILE A 160 19.21 11.45 14.18
C ILE A 160 19.62 12.42 15.29
N ASP A 161 20.40 13.41 14.90
CA ASP A 161 20.82 14.52 15.75
C ASP A 161 20.36 15.86 15.16
N VAL A 162 20.62 16.94 15.90
CA VAL A 162 20.31 18.31 15.45
C VAL A 162 21.02 18.66 14.14
N GLN A 163 22.21 18.10 13.88
CA GLN A 163 22.95 18.37 12.64
C GLN A 163 22.24 17.75 11.44
N LEU A 164 21.80 16.49 11.53
CA LEU A 164 21.05 15.79 10.48
C LEU A 164 19.75 16.53 10.17
N ILE A 165 18.99 16.91 11.19
CA ILE A 165 17.73 17.65 11.04
C ILE A 165 17.99 18.99 10.33
N ASN A 166 19.03 19.74 10.74
CA ASN A 166 19.37 21.00 10.10
C ASN A 166 19.82 20.82 8.64
N ARG A 167 20.58 19.75 8.32
CA ARG A 167 20.92 19.44 6.93
C ARG A 167 19.68 19.07 6.11
N PHE A 168 18.75 18.30 6.67
CA PHE A 168 17.51 17.94 6.00
C PHE A 168 16.68 19.19 5.67
N ILE A 169 16.49 20.08 6.65
CA ILE A 169 15.78 21.36 6.47
C ILE A 169 16.40 22.13 5.31
N ASN A 170 17.73 22.25 5.27
CA ASN A 170 18.43 23.06 4.28
C ASN A 170 18.76 22.35 2.96
N SER A 171 18.45 21.05 2.82
CA SER A 171 18.78 20.27 1.62
C SER A 171 18.00 20.67 0.38
N ASP A 172 16.84 21.32 0.54
CA ASP A 172 16.03 21.88 -0.53
C ASP A 172 15.53 23.28 -0.09
N PRO A 173 16.10 24.37 -0.63
CA PRO A 173 15.72 25.73 -0.27
C PRO A 173 14.23 26.03 -0.46
N SER A 174 13.57 25.38 -1.44
CA SER A 174 12.14 25.59 -1.71
C SER A 174 11.23 25.03 -0.61
N LYS A 175 11.74 24.04 0.17
CA LYS A 175 11.01 23.34 1.22
C LYS A 175 11.50 23.68 2.63
N ALA A 176 12.62 24.40 2.76
CA ALA A 176 13.29 24.65 4.02
C ALA A 176 12.39 25.30 5.08
N ILE A 177 11.58 26.29 4.69
CA ILE A 177 10.65 26.98 5.60
C ILE A 177 9.63 25.99 6.17
N ALA A 178 8.95 25.23 5.31
CA ALA A 178 7.93 24.27 5.75
C ALA A 178 8.53 23.15 6.63
N ARG A 179 9.73 22.65 6.27
CA ARG A 179 10.42 21.64 7.07
C ARG A 179 10.80 22.16 8.45
N LYS A 180 11.32 23.39 8.52
CA LYS A 180 11.68 24.05 9.78
C LYS A 180 10.47 24.26 10.68
N GLU A 181 9.34 24.67 10.11
CA GLU A 181 8.10 24.88 10.86
C GLU A 181 7.56 23.60 11.47
N ILE A 182 7.52 22.49 10.71
CA ILE A 182 7.08 21.19 11.24
C ILE A 182 7.99 20.74 12.39
N VAL A 183 9.31 20.83 12.22
CA VAL A 183 10.26 20.47 13.28
C VAL A 183 10.06 21.33 14.52
N ASN A 184 9.91 22.65 14.35
CA ASN A 184 9.68 23.58 15.46
C ASN A 184 8.34 23.32 16.17
N LEU A 185 7.28 23.03 15.42
CA LEU A 185 5.96 22.72 15.96
C LEU A 185 6.06 21.61 16.99
N PHE A 186 6.70 20.48 16.63
CA PHE A 186 6.82 19.32 17.51
C PHE A 186 7.84 19.51 18.63
N ASN A 187 8.92 20.26 18.40
CA ASN A 187 9.89 20.58 19.44
C ASN A 187 9.31 21.43 20.57
N ASN A 188 8.31 22.27 20.25
CA ASN A 188 7.62 23.14 21.20
C ASN A 188 6.41 22.47 21.90
N GLN A 189 6.10 21.20 21.58
CA GLN A 189 5.03 20.47 22.26
C GLN A 189 5.47 19.97 23.65
N PRO A 190 4.50 19.65 24.53
CA PRO A 190 4.77 18.91 25.77
C PRO A 190 5.63 17.66 25.55
N THR A 191 6.46 17.32 26.54
CA THR A 191 7.43 16.22 26.46
C THR A 191 6.86 14.91 25.90
N ALA A 192 5.65 14.53 26.31
CA ALA A 192 5.00 13.31 25.84
C ALA A 192 4.71 13.32 24.33
N ILE A 193 4.17 14.42 23.80
CA ILE A 193 3.88 14.56 22.36
C ILE A 193 5.18 14.63 21.56
N ARG A 194 6.19 15.33 22.08
CA ARG A 194 7.52 15.39 21.45
C ARG A 194 8.17 14.00 21.38
N GLN A 195 8.02 13.17 22.41
CA GLN A 195 8.52 11.80 22.42
C GLN A 195 7.82 10.93 21.36
N GLU A 196 6.49 11.01 21.24
CA GLU A 196 5.73 10.31 20.19
C GLU A 196 6.14 10.75 18.78
N TRP A 197 6.39 12.05 18.57
CA TRP A 197 6.93 12.56 17.32
C TRP A 197 8.29 11.94 16.97
N LEU A 198 9.24 11.97 17.91
CA LEU A 198 10.57 11.40 17.70
C LEU A 198 10.50 9.89 17.43
N LEU A 199 9.58 9.19 18.09
CA LEU A 199 9.34 7.77 17.88
C LEU A 199 8.77 7.49 16.48
N ALA A 200 7.86 8.34 15.99
CA ALA A 200 7.33 8.25 14.63
C ALA A 200 8.41 8.50 13.57
N VAL A 201 9.33 9.45 13.81
CA VAL A 201 10.47 9.71 12.91
C VAL A 201 11.41 8.50 12.85
N VAL A 202 11.74 7.91 14.00
CA VAL A 202 12.54 6.68 14.08
C VAL A 202 11.87 5.54 13.32
N HIS A 203 10.60 5.31 13.59
CA HIS A 203 9.81 4.26 12.95
C HIS A 203 9.69 4.50 11.43
N ALA A 204 9.49 5.74 10.99
CA ALA A 204 9.45 6.09 9.57
C ALA A 204 10.75 5.73 8.85
N CYS A 205 11.91 5.93 9.49
CA CYS A 205 13.20 5.53 8.91
C CYS A 205 13.28 4.01 8.73
N GLN A 206 12.94 3.24 9.77
CA GLN A 206 12.96 1.76 9.73
C GLN A 206 12.01 1.22 8.67
N MET A 207 10.79 1.78 8.63
CA MET A 207 9.76 1.37 7.68
C MET A 207 10.15 1.75 6.25
N TYR A 208 10.70 2.94 6.00
CA TYR A 208 11.16 3.35 4.67
C TYR A 208 12.29 2.47 4.14
N GLU A 209 13.20 2.03 5.01
CA GLU A 209 14.24 1.08 4.63
C GLU A 209 13.64 -0.24 4.16
N GLN A 210 12.70 -0.81 4.93
CA GLN A 210 11.97 -2.02 4.52
C GLN A 210 11.25 -1.80 3.19
N ILE A 211 10.47 -0.72 3.04
CA ILE A 211 9.79 -0.36 1.77
C ILE A 211 10.78 -0.37 0.60
N SER A 212 11.94 0.25 0.79
CA SER A 212 12.96 0.37 -0.24
C SER A 212 13.60 -0.96 -0.63
N ASN A 213 13.68 -1.91 0.30
CA ASN A 213 14.35 -3.19 0.13
C ASN A 213 13.39 -4.32 -0.27
N THR A 214 12.11 -4.24 0.08
CA THR A 214 11.16 -5.35 -0.10
C THR A 214 9.96 -4.99 -0.99
N LEU A 215 9.44 -3.76 -0.91
CA LEU A 215 8.15 -3.42 -1.52
C LEU A 215 8.25 -2.65 -2.84
N LYS A 216 9.45 -2.27 -3.27
CA LYS A 216 9.62 -1.77 -4.63
C LYS A 216 9.22 -2.84 -5.64
N TRP A 217 8.65 -2.42 -6.76
CA TRP A 217 8.16 -3.31 -7.80
C TRP A 217 9.20 -4.36 -8.21
N ASP A 218 10.45 -3.95 -8.44
CA ASP A 218 11.51 -4.88 -8.87
C ASP A 218 11.70 -6.02 -7.87
N LYS A 219 11.60 -5.73 -6.57
CA LYS A 219 11.72 -6.72 -5.49
C LYS A 219 10.50 -7.62 -5.40
N ARG A 220 9.30 -7.04 -5.50
CA ARG A 220 8.05 -7.82 -5.52
C ARG A 220 7.94 -8.71 -6.76
N TYR A 221 8.38 -8.20 -7.91
CA TYR A 221 8.38 -8.93 -9.17
C TYR A 221 9.40 -10.07 -9.18
N GLU A 222 10.59 -9.90 -8.61
CA GLU A 222 11.56 -11.00 -8.41
C GLU A 222 10.89 -12.21 -7.74
N HIS A 223 10.06 -11.98 -6.71
CA HIS A 223 9.31 -13.03 -6.03
C HIS A 223 8.12 -13.54 -6.87
N LEU A 224 7.31 -12.64 -7.45
CA LEU A 224 6.14 -13.01 -8.25
C LEU A 224 6.52 -13.88 -9.45
N ALA A 225 7.62 -13.54 -10.14
CA ALA A 225 8.11 -14.28 -11.30
C ALA A 225 8.55 -15.72 -10.96
N GLN A 226 8.84 -16.00 -9.68
CA GLN A 226 9.21 -17.31 -9.17
C GLN A 226 7.99 -18.11 -8.68
N ASP A 227 6.83 -17.48 -8.51
CA ASP A 227 5.60 -18.12 -8.05
C ASP A 227 4.88 -18.85 -9.19
N SER A 228 5.28 -20.10 -9.45
CA SER A 228 4.74 -20.90 -10.53
C SER A 228 3.23 -21.15 -10.42
N GLU A 229 2.69 -21.22 -9.19
CA GLU A 229 1.26 -21.41 -8.96
C GLU A 229 0.49 -20.16 -9.39
N LEU A 230 0.92 -18.98 -8.95
CA LEU A 230 0.29 -17.71 -9.33
C LEU A 230 0.42 -17.41 -10.84
N ILE A 231 1.58 -17.69 -11.44
CA ILE A 231 1.77 -17.56 -12.89
C ILE A 231 0.87 -18.54 -13.66
N SER A 232 0.71 -19.78 -13.16
CA SER A 232 -0.24 -20.74 -13.73
C SER A 232 -1.68 -20.26 -13.60
N GLU A 233 -2.04 -19.66 -12.46
CA GLU A 233 -3.36 -19.07 -12.24
C GLU A 233 -3.62 -17.97 -13.27
N PHE A 234 -2.69 -17.03 -13.48
CA PHE A 234 -2.82 -16.01 -14.53
C PHE A 234 -3.02 -16.64 -15.92
N ARG A 235 -2.21 -17.63 -16.28
CA ARG A 235 -2.29 -18.31 -17.59
C ARG A 235 -3.59 -19.09 -17.82
N SER A 236 -4.33 -19.41 -16.76
CA SER A 236 -5.62 -20.09 -16.85
C SER A 236 -6.80 -19.14 -17.17
N ARG A 237 -6.56 -17.82 -17.16
CA ARG A 237 -7.60 -16.80 -17.32
C ARG A 237 -7.68 -16.31 -18.75
N ASP A 238 -8.88 -15.95 -19.17
CA ASP A 238 -9.11 -15.31 -20.47
C ASP A 238 -8.74 -13.82 -20.42
N PHE A 239 -9.02 -13.19 -19.28
CA PHE A 239 -8.74 -11.77 -19.01
C PHE A 239 -8.09 -11.58 -17.64
N ILE A 240 -7.12 -10.68 -17.57
CA ILE A 240 -6.49 -10.23 -16.32
C ILE A 240 -6.55 -8.71 -16.29
N CYS A 241 -7.24 -8.17 -15.29
CA CYS A 241 -7.36 -6.73 -15.05
C CYS A 241 -6.42 -6.32 -13.91
N LEU A 242 -5.48 -5.41 -14.16
CA LEU A 242 -4.54 -4.96 -13.12
C LEU A 242 -4.72 -3.47 -12.87
N GLN A 243 -4.69 -3.10 -11.59
CA GLN A 243 -4.66 -1.71 -11.13
C GLN A 243 -3.37 -1.46 -10.35
N GLU A 244 -2.92 -0.21 -10.29
CA GLU A 244 -1.65 0.16 -9.64
C GLU A 244 -0.44 -0.71 -10.04
N CYS A 245 -0.41 -1.17 -11.29
CA CYS A 245 0.69 -2.02 -11.76
C CYS A 245 1.86 -1.14 -12.23
N SER A 246 3.00 -1.20 -11.54
CA SER A 246 4.14 -0.32 -11.85
C SER A 246 4.77 -0.63 -13.21
N LYS A 247 4.95 -1.91 -13.54
CA LYS A 247 5.48 -2.36 -14.83
C LYS A 247 4.62 -3.50 -15.40
N PRO A 248 3.51 -3.20 -16.09
CA PRO A 248 2.60 -4.21 -16.64
C PRO A 248 3.27 -5.23 -17.57
N LYS A 249 4.31 -4.79 -18.29
CA LYS A 249 5.03 -5.63 -19.24
C LYS A 249 5.75 -6.80 -18.56
N ASP A 250 6.22 -6.63 -17.33
CA ASP A 250 6.90 -7.69 -16.58
C ASP A 250 5.94 -8.88 -16.33
N ILE A 251 4.67 -8.59 -16.05
CA ILE A 251 3.62 -9.62 -15.90
C ILE A 251 3.30 -10.28 -17.25
N LEU A 252 3.12 -9.48 -18.31
CA LEU A 252 2.85 -9.98 -19.66
C LEU A 252 3.97 -10.92 -20.16
N ASP A 253 5.22 -10.54 -19.93
CA ASP A 253 6.38 -11.32 -20.35
C ASP A 253 6.48 -12.63 -19.53
N SER A 254 6.16 -12.60 -18.23
CA SER A 254 6.08 -13.81 -17.39
C SER A 254 5.01 -14.80 -17.86
N ILE A 255 3.81 -14.33 -18.19
CA ILE A 255 2.74 -15.22 -18.66
C ILE A 255 3.02 -15.77 -20.07
N ASN A 256 3.66 -15.00 -20.95
CA ASN A 256 4.03 -15.44 -22.30
C ASN A 256 5.40 -16.14 -22.38
N ALA A 257 6.15 -16.25 -21.28
CA ALA A 257 7.53 -16.73 -21.28
C ALA A 257 7.73 -18.10 -21.97
N ALA A 258 6.77 -19.02 -21.81
CA ALA A 258 6.83 -20.34 -22.45
C ALA A 258 6.68 -20.26 -23.98
N ASP A 259 5.75 -19.44 -24.47
CA ASP A 259 5.52 -19.24 -25.89
C ASP A 259 6.71 -18.55 -26.56
N LEU A 260 7.24 -17.51 -25.90
CA LEU A 260 8.41 -16.77 -26.38
C LEU A 260 9.65 -17.66 -26.49
N LYS A 261 9.91 -18.53 -25.48
CA LYS A 261 11.00 -19.51 -25.53
C LYS A 261 10.83 -20.53 -26.65
N ALA A 262 9.59 -20.90 -26.96
CA ALA A 262 9.26 -21.82 -28.05
C ALA A 262 9.20 -21.13 -29.43
N SER A 263 9.54 -19.83 -29.54
CA SER A 263 9.40 -19.02 -30.76
C SER A 263 7.98 -19.05 -31.34
N LYS A 264 6.97 -19.17 -30.47
CA LYS A 264 5.54 -19.14 -30.84
C LYS A 264 4.99 -17.72 -30.73
N GLN A 265 3.87 -17.50 -31.40
CA GLN A 265 3.10 -16.27 -31.18
C GLN A 265 2.64 -16.21 -29.71
N PRO A 266 2.69 -15.02 -29.08
CA PRO A 266 2.28 -14.86 -27.69
C PRO A 266 0.79 -15.19 -27.53
N THR A 267 0.44 -15.93 -26.48
CA THR A 267 -0.97 -16.24 -26.17
C THR A 267 -1.72 -15.02 -25.66
N TYR A 268 -1.03 -14.08 -25.00
CA TYR A 268 -1.64 -12.91 -24.39
C TYR A 268 -1.17 -11.60 -25.02
N GLY A 269 -2.12 -10.68 -25.20
CA GLY A 269 -1.93 -9.27 -25.55
C GLY A 269 -2.32 -8.37 -24.39
N MET A 270 -2.03 -7.06 -24.50
CA MET A 270 -2.22 -6.12 -23.40
C MET A 270 -2.67 -4.74 -23.88
N ILE A 271 -3.62 -4.14 -23.15
CA ILE A 271 -4.03 -2.73 -23.26
C ILE A 271 -3.66 -2.05 -21.94
N THR A 272 -2.96 -0.92 -22.00
CA THR A 272 -2.56 -0.15 -20.82
C THR A 272 -3.02 1.30 -20.89
N HIS A 273 -3.22 1.88 -19.71
CA HIS A 273 -3.48 3.30 -19.51
C HIS A 273 -2.91 3.75 -18.17
N LYS A 274 -2.35 4.95 -18.16
CA LYS A 274 -1.90 5.64 -16.96
C LYS A 274 -2.22 7.12 -17.08
N VAL A 275 -2.58 7.75 -15.97
CA VAL A 275 -2.81 9.20 -15.92
C VAL A 275 -1.55 9.93 -15.44
N ARG A 276 -0.89 9.39 -14.40
CA ARG A 276 0.29 10.00 -13.79
C ARG A 276 1.20 8.94 -13.17
N GLY A 277 2.51 9.16 -13.29
CA GLY A 277 3.51 8.26 -12.70
C GLY A 277 3.45 6.85 -13.28
N ASP A 278 3.65 5.87 -12.41
CA ASP A 278 3.66 4.44 -12.76
C ASP A 278 2.41 3.71 -12.23
N ASP A 279 1.34 4.43 -11.91
CA ASP A 279 0.03 3.83 -11.61
C ASP A 279 -0.69 3.49 -12.93
N HIS A 280 -0.65 2.22 -13.33
CA HIS A 280 -1.31 1.74 -14.55
C HIS A 280 -2.59 0.96 -14.22
N CYS A 281 -3.62 1.20 -15.04
CA CYS A 281 -4.66 0.23 -15.29
C CYS A 281 -4.31 -0.59 -16.54
N VAL A 282 -4.68 -1.87 -16.52
CA VAL A 282 -4.27 -2.85 -17.54
C VAL A 282 -5.40 -3.83 -17.82
N ILE A 283 -5.61 -4.17 -19.09
CA ILE A 283 -6.37 -5.35 -19.51
C ILE A 283 -5.41 -6.24 -20.30
N ILE A 284 -5.07 -7.40 -19.77
CA ILE A 284 -4.39 -8.48 -20.49
C ILE A 284 -5.46 -9.47 -20.96
N TYR A 285 -5.36 -9.94 -22.19
CA TYR A 285 -6.38 -10.82 -22.78
C TYR A 285 -5.75 -11.87 -23.71
N ASN A 286 -6.41 -13.02 -23.84
CA ASN A 286 -5.98 -14.08 -24.75
C ASN A 286 -6.26 -13.69 -26.21
N VAL A 287 -5.21 -13.41 -26.99
CA VAL A 287 -5.30 -12.94 -28.38
C VAL A 287 -5.70 -14.02 -29.37
N GLN A 288 -5.63 -15.29 -28.97
CA GLN A 288 -6.07 -16.42 -29.79
C GLN A 288 -7.58 -16.63 -29.68
N LYS A 289 -8.21 -16.14 -28.61
CA LYS A 289 -9.65 -16.27 -28.37
C LYS A 289 -10.42 -14.99 -28.70
N TYR A 290 -9.82 -13.82 -28.44
CA TYR A 290 -10.52 -12.54 -28.48
C TYR A 290 -9.71 -11.46 -29.19
N LYS A 291 -10.41 -10.55 -29.86
CA LYS A 291 -9.85 -9.35 -30.47
C LYS A 291 -10.60 -8.10 -29.97
N PRO A 292 -9.92 -6.97 -29.73
CA PRO A 292 -10.57 -5.69 -29.48
C PRO A 292 -11.45 -5.27 -30.67
N VAL A 293 -12.59 -4.64 -30.39
CA VAL A 293 -13.48 -4.04 -31.39
C VAL A 293 -13.45 -2.53 -31.23
N GLY A 294 -12.80 -1.85 -32.18
CA GLY A 294 -12.57 -0.41 -32.11
C GLY A 294 -11.49 -0.04 -31.09
N GLU A 295 -11.39 1.25 -30.81
CA GLU A 295 -10.41 1.79 -29.86
C GLU A 295 -10.87 1.59 -28.41
N PRO A 296 -9.98 1.15 -27.49
CA PRO A 296 -10.28 1.11 -26.07
C PRO A 296 -10.58 2.50 -25.51
N VAL A 297 -11.60 2.61 -24.67
CA VAL A 297 -11.93 3.85 -23.96
C VAL A 297 -11.03 3.96 -22.72
N LYS A 298 -10.15 4.96 -22.75
CA LYS A 298 -9.18 5.24 -21.68
C LYS A 298 -9.53 6.58 -21.03
N PHE A 299 -9.76 6.58 -19.72
CA PHE A 299 -10.21 7.77 -18.99
C PHE A 299 -9.70 7.77 -17.56
N ALA A 300 -9.94 8.87 -16.86
CA ALA A 300 -9.57 9.05 -15.47
C ALA A 300 -10.81 9.32 -14.61
N LEU A 301 -10.91 8.62 -13.48
CA LEU A 301 -11.92 8.91 -12.44
C LEU A 301 -11.30 9.79 -11.36
N GLY A 302 -11.94 10.91 -11.02
CA GLY A 302 -11.41 11.85 -10.03
C GLY A 302 -11.62 13.32 -10.40
N LYS A 303 -11.59 14.20 -9.41
CA LYS A 303 -11.46 15.65 -9.63
C LYS A 303 -10.20 16.15 -8.91
N GLY A 304 -9.24 16.65 -9.69
CA GLY A 304 -7.96 17.22 -9.23
C GLY A 304 -6.76 16.32 -9.54
N GLU A 305 -5.59 16.94 -9.71
CA GLU A 305 -4.34 16.28 -10.16
C GLU A 305 -3.86 15.11 -9.27
N GLU A 306 -4.31 15.04 -8.02
CA GLU A 306 -3.94 14.00 -7.04
C GLU A 306 -4.98 12.87 -6.93
N LYS A 307 -6.15 13.02 -7.55
CA LYS A 307 -7.27 12.06 -7.42
C LYS A 307 -7.64 11.36 -8.71
N ASN A 308 -6.99 11.69 -9.81
CA ASN A 308 -7.26 11.08 -11.10
C ASN A 308 -6.67 9.66 -11.14
N LYS A 309 -7.53 8.66 -11.07
CA LYS A 309 -7.16 7.24 -11.15
C LYS A 309 -7.46 6.69 -12.54
N PRO A 310 -6.54 5.92 -13.17
CA PRO A 310 -6.70 5.45 -14.54
C PRO A 310 -7.79 4.41 -14.66
N CYS A 311 -8.48 4.38 -15.79
CA CYS A 311 -9.54 3.42 -16.10
C CYS A 311 -9.47 3.01 -17.58
N ILE A 312 -9.82 1.76 -17.88
CA ILE A 312 -9.90 1.23 -19.24
C ILE A 312 -11.20 0.44 -19.39
N LEU A 313 -11.94 0.71 -20.45
CA LEU A 313 -13.01 -0.15 -20.96
C LEU A 313 -12.69 -0.52 -22.40
N CYS A 314 -12.88 -1.79 -22.75
CA CYS A 314 -12.67 -2.25 -24.13
C CYS A 314 -13.76 -3.23 -24.51
N LYS A 315 -14.34 -3.04 -25.70
CA LYS A 315 -15.20 -4.03 -26.33
C LYS A 315 -14.33 -5.10 -26.99
N PHE A 316 -14.70 -6.36 -26.79
CA PHE A 316 -14.04 -7.51 -27.38
C PHE A 316 -15.04 -8.32 -28.20
N GLU A 317 -14.51 -9.05 -29.17
CA GLU A 317 -15.22 -10.03 -29.98
C GLU A 317 -14.46 -11.34 -29.95
N LYS A 318 -15.17 -12.46 -29.80
CA LYS A 318 -14.59 -13.80 -29.92
C LYS A 318 -14.27 -14.11 -31.39
N ILE A 319 -13.06 -14.58 -31.65
CA ILE A 319 -12.50 -14.73 -33.01
C ILE A 319 -13.31 -15.71 -33.86
N ASP A 320 -13.68 -16.86 -33.29
CA ASP A 320 -14.37 -17.94 -34.02
C ASP A 320 -15.90 -17.79 -34.05
N THR A 321 -16.41 -16.55 -34.07
CA THR A 321 -17.85 -16.29 -34.13
C THR A 321 -18.34 -16.15 -35.56
N THR A 322 -19.60 -16.49 -35.80
CA THR A 322 -20.21 -16.30 -37.11
C THR A 322 -20.35 -14.80 -37.41
N PRO A 323 -19.97 -14.32 -38.61
CA PRO A 323 -20.00 -12.89 -38.95
C PRO A 323 -21.36 -12.22 -38.73
N ASP A 324 -22.45 -12.97 -38.91
CA ASP A 324 -23.82 -12.45 -38.79
C ASP A 324 -24.30 -12.36 -37.34
N LYS A 325 -23.60 -12.97 -36.39
CA LYS A 325 -23.91 -12.95 -34.95
C LYS A 325 -22.63 -12.95 -34.11
N PRO A 326 -21.85 -11.85 -34.15
CA PRO A 326 -20.61 -11.77 -33.38
C PRO A 326 -20.92 -11.84 -31.88
N GLU A 327 -20.13 -12.64 -31.15
CA GLU A 327 -20.18 -12.67 -29.68
C GLU A 327 -19.33 -11.52 -29.15
N GLN A 328 -19.99 -10.42 -28.81
CA GLN A 328 -19.35 -9.20 -28.31
C GLN A 328 -19.68 -8.97 -26.84
N PHE A 329 -18.71 -8.40 -26.12
CA PHE A 329 -18.82 -8.07 -24.70
C PHE A 329 -17.80 -7.00 -24.32
N ILE A 330 -18.00 -6.31 -23.19
CA ILE A 330 -17.09 -5.27 -22.69
C ILE A 330 -16.37 -5.79 -21.46
N ILE A 331 -15.05 -5.64 -21.43
CA ILE A 331 -14.21 -5.89 -20.26
C ILE A 331 -13.61 -4.57 -19.78
N GLY A 332 -13.60 -4.37 -18.47
CA GLY A 332 -13.06 -3.17 -17.85
C GLY A 332 -12.03 -3.46 -16.76
N SER A 333 -11.05 -2.55 -16.65
CA SER A 333 -10.15 -2.44 -15.50
C SER A 333 -10.29 -1.03 -14.91
N ILE A 334 -10.82 -0.94 -13.70
CA ILE A 334 -11.13 0.33 -13.01
C ILE A 334 -10.29 0.45 -11.75
N HIS A 335 -9.76 1.64 -11.53
CA HIS A 335 -9.25 2.07 -10.24
C HIS A 335 -10.05 3.30 -9.83
N HIS A 336 -10.94 3.16 -8.85
CA HIS A 336 -11.80 4.24 -8.38
C HIS A 336 -11.11 4.99 -7.23
N PRO A 337 -11.19 6.34 -7.15
CA PRO A 337 -10.48 7.13 -6.12
C PRO A 337 -11.12 7.11 -4.72
N GLY A 338 -12.13 6.27 -4.48
CA GLY A 338 -12.86 6.19 -3.20
C GLY A 338 -13.68 7.44 -2.79
N GLY A 339 -14.34 7.34 -1.63
CA GLY A 339 -15.02 8.46 -0.95
C GLY A 339 -16.53 8.59 -1.21
N ASP A 340 -17.22 9.33 -0.33
CA ASP A 340 -18.69 9.41 -0.20
C ASP A 340 -19.41 10.22 -1.30
N ARG A 341 -18.85 10.28 -2.51
CA ARG A 341 -19.42 11.07 -3.61
C ARG A 341 -20.05 10.14 -4.64
N GLN A 342 -21.37 10.12 -4.67
CA GLN A 342 -22.27 9.49 -5.66
C GLN A 342 -21.99 9.84 -7.14
N LEU A 343 -20.86 10.47 -7.47
CA LEU A 343 -20.61 11.19 -8.72
C LEU A 343 -19.74 10.46 -9.75
N GLN A 344 -19.24 9.24 -9.49
CA GLN A 344 -18.24 8.60 -10.37
C GLN A 344 -18.66 7.26 -10.96
N LEU A 345 -19.73 6.64 -10.46
CA LEU A 345 -20.34 5.50 -11.16
C LEU A 345 -20.99 5.95 -12.47
N THR A 346 -21.59 7.15 -12.49
CA THR A 346 -22.14 7.76 -13.71
C THR A 346 -21.08 7.90 -14.80
N ASP A 347 -19.89 8.40 -14.47
CA ASP A 347 -18.78 8.53 -15.44
C ASP A 347 -18.40 7.16 -16.04
N ILE A 348 -18.37 6.10 -15.22
CA ILE A 348 -18.12 4.73 -15.72
C ILE A 348 -19.21 4.33 -16.71
N PHE A 349 -20.49 4.57 -16.38
CA PHE A 349 -21.61 4.21 -17.26
C PHE A 349 -21.68 5.06 -18.53
N GLU A 350 -21.33 6.34 -18.47
CA GLU A 350 -21.25 7.19 -19.66
C GLU A 350 -20.20 6.65 -20.64
N HIS A 351 -19.02 6.27 -20.15
CA HIS A 351 -17.99 5.66 -20.97
C HIS A 351 -18.37 4.26 -21.47
N GLU A 352 -18.99 3.44 -20.63
CA GLU A 352 -19.52 2.13 -21.00
C GLU A 352 -20.57 2.24 -22.12
N GLN A 353 -21.47 3.22 -22.03
CA GLN A 353 -22.50 3.49 -23.03
C GLN A 353 -21.91 3.86 -24.40
N THR A 354 -20.71 4.43 -24.47
CA THR A 354 -20.04 4.70 -25.76
C THR A 354 -19.60 3.42 -26.48
N LEU A 355 -19.47 2.30 -25.77
CA LEU A 355 -19.08 1.00 -26.32
C LEU A 355 -20.30 0.13 -26.70
N GLN A 356 -21.49 0.50 -26.24
CA GLN A 356 -22.75 -0.16 -26.57
C GLN A 356 -23.06 -0.06 -28.07
N ASN A 357 -23.76 -1.06 -28.61
CA ASN A 357 -24.26 -1.00 -29.98
C ASN A 357 -25.64 -0.32 -29.97
N THR A 358 -25.96 0.43 -31.02
CA THR A 358 -27.26 1.11 -31.16
C THR A 358 -28.45 0.15 -31.22
N GLU A 359 -28.22 -1.07 -31.71
CA GLU A 359 -29.27 -2.06 -31.99
C GLU A 359 -29.33 -3.20 -30.97
N ARG A 360 -28.28 -3.40 -30.17
CA ARG A 360 -28.19 -4.50 -29.20
C ARG A 360 -27.33 -4.11 -28.00
N THR A 361 -27.83 -4.40 -26.80
CA THR A 361 -27.03 -4.28 -25.57
C THR A 361 -25.89 -5.29 -25.57
N VAL A 362 -24.68 -4.77 -25.45
CA VAL A 362 -23.44 -5.51 -25.26
C VAL A 362 -23.27 -5.78 -23.76
N PRO A 363 -23.15 -7.05 -23.33
CA PRO A 363 -22.96 -7.37 -21.92
C PRO A 363 -21.57 -6.92 -21.46
N TYR A 364 -21.44 -6.50 -20.20
CA TYR A 364 -20.18 -5.99 -19.66
C TYR A 364 -19.79 -6.62 -18.32
N CYS A 365 -18.48 -6.70 -18.10
CA CYS A 365 -17.86 -7.08 -16.84
C CYS A 365 -16.67 -6.15 -16.56
N ILE A 366 -16.85 -5.26 -15.60
CA ILE A 366 -15.89 -4.21 -15.25
C ILE A 366 -15.33 -4.58 -13.88
N CYS A 367 -14.05 -4.92 -13.83
CA CYS A 367 -13.39 -5.37 -12.61
C CYS A 367 -12.39 -4.33 -12.10
N GLY A 368 -12.12 -4.36 -10.79
CA GLY A 368 -11.01 -3.60 -10.23
C GLY A 368 -11.20 -3.21 -8.78
N ASP A 369 -10.37 -2.25 -8.36
CA ASP A 369 -10.43 -1.64 -7.04
C ASP A 369 -11.39 -0.43 -7.07
N TYR A 370 -12.50 -0.56 -6.35
CA TYR A 370 -13.52 0.49 -6.27
C TYR A 370 -13.30 1.44 -5.07
N ASN A 371 -12.33 1.17 -4.19
CA ASN A 371 -12.07 1.91 -2.95
C ASN A 371 -13.32 2.20 -2.10
N ASN A 372 -14.36 1.40 -2.26
CA ASN A 372 -15.66 1.53 -1.62
C ASN A 372 -16.21 0.14 -1.32
N THR A 373 -16.94 0.03 -0.21
CA THR A 373 -17.64 -1.22 0.11
C THR A 373 -18.82 -1.46 -0.82
N ALA A 374 -19.23 -2.73 -0.92
CA ALA A 374 -20.43 -3.11 -1.66
C ALA A 374 -21.68 -2.31 -1.25
N ASP A 375 -21.86 -2.03 0.05
CA ASP A 375 -23.00 -1.25 0.53
C ASP A 375 -22.99 0.20 0.03
N THR A 376 -21.82 0.84 0.00
CA THR A 376 -21.67 2.19 -0.55
C THR A 376 -21.97 2.21 -2.05
N LEU A 377 -21.45 1.23 -2.80
CA LEU A 377 -21.67 1.14 -4.24
C LEU A 377 -23.12 0.80 -4.58
N LYS A 378 -23.77 -0.13 -3.86
CA LYS A 378 -25.19 -0.46 -4.02
C LYS A 378 -26.10 0.75 -3.78
N ARG A 379 -25.78 1.62 -2.82
CA ARG A 379 -26.50 2.89 -2.63
C ARG A 379 -26.31 3.84 -3.82
N GLY A 380 -25.09 3.93 -4.35
CA GLY A 380 -24.80 4.71 -5.57
C GLY A 380 -25.54 4.19 -6.80
N LEU A 381 -25.61 2.87 -6.98
CA LEU A 381 -26.33 2.24 -8.10
C LEU A 381 -27.83 2.55 -8.07
N LYS A 382 -28.46 2.55 -6.88
CA LYS A 382 -29.88 2.93 -6.74
C LYS A 382 -30.15 4.37 -7.19
N SER A 383 -29.17 5.28 -7.05
CA SER A 383 -29.32 6.67 -7.53
C SER A 383 -29.14 6.82 -9.04
N VAL A 384 -28.51 5.86 -9.72
CA VAL A 384 -28.39 5.83 -11.19
C VAL A 384 -29.59 5.06 -11.74
N SER A 385 -30.76 5.72 -11.81
CA SER A 385 -32.10 5.11 -11.90
C SER A 385 -32.46 4.37 -13.21
N SER A 386 -31.50 3.98 -14.03
CA SER A 386 -31.72 3.31 -15.33
C SER A 386 -30.81 2.09 -15.58
N SER A 387 -29.88 1.76 -14.67
CA SER A 387 -28.90 0.71 -14.93
C SER A 387 -29.38 -0.68 -14.50
N THR A 388 -29.32 -1.68 -15.40
CA THR A 388 -29.37 -3.12 -15.05
C THR A 388 -28.03 -3.61 -14.49
N ALA A 389 -27.33 -2.72 -13.78
CA ALA A 389 -25.98 -2.95 -13.29
C ALA A 389 -26.02 -3.60 -11.91
N HIS A 390 -25.22 -4.62 -11.74
CA HIS A 390 -25.09 -5.37 -10.50
C HIS A 390 -23.64 -5.31 -10.03
N PHE A 391 -23.46 -5.03 -8.74
CA PHE A 391 -22.13 -5.01 -8.11
C PHE A 391 -21.91 -6.26 -7.25
N HIS A 392 -20.80 -6.95 -7.51
CA HIS A 392 -20.43 -8.23 -6.94
C HIS A 392 -19.06 -8.16 -6.28
N THR A 393 -18.92 -8.72 -5.08
CA THR A 393 -17.67 -8.75 -4.30
C THR A 393 -17.52 -10.08 -3.57
N ALA A 394 -16.30 -10.45 -3.22
CA ALA A 394 -16.00 -11.64 -2.40
C ALA A 394 -16.34 -11.41 -0.90
N CYS A 395 -17.62 -11.21 -0.58
CA CYS A 395 -18.07 -10.88 0.79
C CYS A 395 -17.73 -11.96 1.83
N SER A 396 -17.62 -13.22 1.41
CA SER A 396 -17.35 -14.37 2.30
C SER A 396 -15.97 -14.35 2.95
N PHE A 397 -15.05 -13.51 2.47
CA PHE A 397 -13.65 -13.47 2.93
C PHE A 397 -13.33 -12.37 3.94
N GLY A 398 -14.31 -11.54 4.29
CA GLY A 398 -14.15 -10.49 5.31
C GLY A 398 -13.30 -9.28 4.87
N GLY A 399 -12.65 -9.29 3.70
CA GLY A 399 -11.98 -8.12 3.10
C GLY A 399 -10.97 -8.48 2.01
N THR A 400 -10.65 -7.54 1.10
CA THR A 400 -9.64 -7.72 0.03
C THR A 400 -8.41 -6.83 0.22
N MET A 401 -8.53 -5.73 0.95
CA MET A 401 -7.44 -4.78 1.27
C MET A 401 -6.97 -4.95 2.71
N ALA A 402 -5.66 -4.89 2.94
CA ALA A 402 -5.10 -4.88 4.29
C ALA A 402 -4.37 -3.56 4.68
N GLY A 403 -4.20 -2.64 3.73
CA GLY A 403 -3.67 -1.28 3.97
C GLY A 403 -4.63 -0.33 4.70
N GLN A 404 -4.12 0.79 5.22
CA GLN A 404 -4.90 1.79 5.96
C GLN A 404 -5.57 2.86 5.08
N ASP A 405 -5.38 2.82 3.76
CA ASP A 405 -5.87 3.85 2.87
C ASP A 405 -7.39 4.00 2.96
N TYR A 406 -7.84 5.25 3.07
CA TYR A 406 -9.26 5.64 3.16
C TYR A 406 -10.08 4.93 4.26
N GLY A 407 -9.43 4.34 5.27
CA GLY A 407 -10.12 3.54 6.28
C GLY A 407 -10.70 2.24 5.72
N ASN A 408 -10.12 1.70 4.65
CA ASN A 408 -10.54 0.47 3.97
C ASN A 408 -9.82 -0.79 4.45
N ALA A 409 -9.04 -0.70 5.52
CA ALA A 409 -8.41 -1.84 6.16
C ALA A 409 -9.45 -2.96 6.43
N ASN A 410 -9.17 -4.15 5.91
CA ASN A 410 -10.03 -5.33 5.95
C ASN A 410 -11.43 -5.13 5.36
N LYS A 411 -11.58 -4.28 4.34
CA LYS A 411 -12.84 -4.15 3.60
C LYS A 411 -12.75 -4.83 2.24
N ALA A 412 -13.87 -5.36 1.76
CA ALA A 412 -14.00 -5.88 0.40
C ALA A 412 -14.29 -4.69 -0.52
N ILE A 413 -13.24 -4.15 -1.12
CA ILE A 413 -13.29 -2.98 -2.00
C ILE A 413 -12.93 -3.32 -3.45
N ASP A 414 -12.34 -4.50 -3.68
CA ASP A 414 -12.14 -5.08 -4.99
C ASP A 414 -13.40 -5.84 -5.40
N GLY A 415 -13.87 -5.58 -6.62
CA GLY A 415 -15.15 -6.13 -7.06
C GLY A 415 -15.37 -6.10 -8.56
N VAL A 416 -16.61 -6.41 -8.93
CA VAL A 416 -17.07 -6.52 -10.31
C VAL A 416 -18.39 -5.78 -10.48
N LEU A 417 -18.43 -4.81 -11.37
CA LEU A 417 -19.65 -4.20 -11.89
C LEU A 417 -20.03 -4.87 -13.21
N SER A 418 -21.23 -5.44 -13.28
CA SER A 418 -21.62 -6.30 -14.41
C SER A 418 -23.09 -6.13 -14.80
N SER A 419 -23.38 -6.43 -16.07
CA SER A 419 -24.74 -6.57 -16.57
C SER A 419 -25.41 -7.90 -16.18
N GLN A 420 -24.68 -8.82 -15.54
CA GLN A 420 -25.22 -10.09 -15.03
C GLN A 420 -25.71 -9.94 -13.59
N GLU A 421 -26.93 -10.40 -13.33
CA GLU A 421 -27.57 -10.32 -12.01
C GLU A 421 -26.87 -11.14 -10.93
N GLN A 422 -26.26 -12.27 -11.31
CA GLN A 422 -25.57 -13.17 -10.40
C GLN A 422 -24.18 -13.49 -10.95
N MET A 423 -23.16 -13.19 -10.14
CA MET A 423 -21.79 -13.59 -10.40
C MET A 423 -21.15 -14.06 -9.10
N GLU A 424 -20.37 -15.13 -9.20
CA GLU A 424 -19.53 -15.57 -8.10
C GLU A 424 -18.18 -14.85 -8.17
N VAL A 425 -17.82 -14.17 -7.09
CA VAL A 425 -16.51 -13.54 -6.93
C VAL A 425 -15.82 -14.22 -5.76
N SER A 426 -14.63 -14.76 -6.02
CA SER A 426 -13.79 -15.41 -5.01
C SER A 426 -12.40 -14.77 -4.97
N VAL A 427 -11.68 -14.94 -3.86
CA VAL A 427 -10.30 -14.46 -3.73
C VAL A 427 -9.31 -15.57 -4.12
N VAL A 428 -8.16 -15.18 -4.62
CA VAL A 428 -7.01 -16.06 -4.81
C VAL A 428 -6.05 -15.82 -3.64
N THR A 429 -5.93 -16.79 -2.74
CA THR A 429 -5.02 -16.70 -1.59
C THR A 429 -3.57 -16.72 -2.04
N GLN A 430 -2.72 -15.94 -1.39
CA GLN A 430 -1.30 -15.86 -1.71
C GLN A 430 -0.47 -16.53 -0.62
N LYS A 431 0.72 -17.03 -0.99
CA LYS A 431 1.70 -17.48 -0.01
C LYS A 431 2.16 -16.27 0.80
N VAL A 432 1.90 -16.29 2.10
CA VAL A 432 2.42 -15.29 3.03
C VAL A 432 3.91 -15.58 3.21
N ALA A 433 4.79 -14.65 2.87
CA ALA A 433 6.17 -14.72 3.32
C ALA A 433 6.33 -14.03 4.68
N ASN A 434 7.31 -14.48 5.46
CA ASN A 434 7.52 -14.01 6.82
C ASN A 434 7.73 -12.49 6.86
N PRO A 435 7.25 -11.80 7.92
CA PRO A 435 7.55 -10.39 8.11
C PRO A 435 9.06 -10.16 8.09
N VAL A 436 9.49 -9.11 7.40
CA VAL A 436 10.92 -8.73 7.37
C VAL A 436 11.17 -7.66 8.41
N GLU A 437 12.03 -7.96 9.38
CA GLU A 437 12.50 -6.98 10.36
C GLU A 437 13.53 -6.04 9.72
N SER A 438 13.45 -4.74 10.05
CA SER A 438 14.52 -3.81 9.70
C SER A 438 15.76 -4.18 10.51
N GLN A 439 16.87 -4.40 9.82
CA GLN A 439 18.17 -4.62 10.46
C GLN A 439 18.85 -3.29 10.88
N MET A 440 18.24 -2.15 10.55
CA MET A 440 18.77 -0.83 10.87
C MET A 440 18.49 -0.42 12.30
N ARG A 441 19.55 0.06 12.94
CA ARG A 441 19.48 0.76 14.21
C ARG A 441 19.35 2.25 13.95
N VAL A 442 18.27 2.85 14.45
CA VAL A 442 18.08 4.30 14.42
C VAL A 442 18.23 4.81 15.85
N ARG A 443 19.17 5.74 16.05
CA ARG A 443 19.44 6.34 17.37
C ARG A 443 19.10 7.83 17.34
N LEU A 444 18.44 8.30 18.39
CA LEU A 444 18.27 9.73 18.67
C LEU A 444 19.46 10.19 19.51
N SER A 445 20.11 11.29 19.13
CA SER A 445 21.25 11.86 19.87
C SER A 445 21.08 13.32 20.22
#